data_AF-A0A1M4TWZ4-F1
#
_entry.id   AF-A0A1M4TWZ4-F1
#
_cell.length_a   1.000
_cell.length_b   1.000
_cell.length_c   1.000
_cell.angle_alpha   90.00
_cell.angle_beta   90.00
_cell.angle_gamma   90.00
#
_symmetry.space_group_name_H-M   'P 1'
#
loop_
_entity.id
_entity.type
_entity.pdbx_description
1 polymer ?
#
loop_
_entity_poly.entity_id
_entity_poly.type
_entity_poly.pdbx_seq_one_letter_code
_entity_poly.pdbx_strand_id
1 'polypeptide(L)'
;MRKKYNNKQIEDWATIAVKDCLSMTDTLSQFIKENDKTPSWDGDVLIYKSNNTDKKDIIGKVTVQVKGEMADNINRKACSFSVDMADLVNYKNNGGTIYFVVLINKNNPSKRRVFYDTLTPIKIENYIKGHKNQNSRVIKLKRLPADKDEIQTIFYNFNKDSKKQHSFSSIPPIKLRTLSSSNDIVEITSSLTIFSPNKKLPSTIQAFLNHEVYWYAKIANSPIPHPIELFSVMEVISKDGFPSIIVNGDKYDNYVIEKITKDDITIQFGESTTLVFTKNRKGARMDFKPSGLLRSRIKDLNFIISIVETGVIVFGENKKVDLGQMVAETPFDIVLAKKELESYKRIEQFWKSLHVSADFDIGNIDSNSSLEELYLLMKSINGKHPIHINVDGEHSGYLFRKSISNYKILFFLDAVDKEKSLYRIYNFFDYKGIFKIARGNTEHISSHYSVLSPDDYIELSNIDLSKMLQSYKDLISLGDDIFESANFDLLNLLLAYDKHNDHPIEILNTAKEIAYWLLNESAENLHVEIKILNYLQTLKRERVLTAEENRKLYEIAENENSSLLVKLGANVLLENYIVARIQFEQLSLQDQEIFRSFPIYKFWK
;
A
#
# COMPACT_ATOMS: atom_id res chain seq x y z
N MET A 1 -12.09 47.25 32.35
CA MET A 1 -11.63 46.35 33.44
C MET A 1 -10.14 46.56 33.67
N ARG A 2 -9.71 47.10 34.82
CA ARG A 2 -8.28 47.17 35.17
C ARG A 2 -7.75 45.73 35.34
N LYS A 3 -6.68 45.35 34.63
CA LYS A 3 -6.01 44.06 34.87
C LYS A 3 -5.58 44.02 36.35
N LYS A 4 -6.02 43.00 37.10
CA LYS A 4 -5.76 42.82 38.55
C LYS A 4 -4.26 42.73 38.89
N TYR A 5 -3.44 42.32 37.91
CA TYR A 5 -1.99 42.19 38.03
C TYR A 5 -1.33 42.79 36.77
N ASN A 6 -0.15 43.39 36.92
CA ASN A 6 0.59 43.94 35.78
C ASN A 6 1.43 42.86 35.08
N ASN A 7 1.87 43.13 33.85
CA ASN A 7 2.63 42.16 33.05
C ASN A 7 3.95 41.75 33.72
N LYS A 8 4.63 42.71 34.37
CA LYS A 8 5.88 42.46 35.11
C LYS A 8 5.70 41.39 36.20
N GLN A 9 4.66 41.51 37.02
CA GLN A 9 4.34 40.53 38.06
C GLN A 9 4.06 39.13 37.49
N ILE A 10 3.39 39.07 36.34
CA ILE A 10 3.07 37.81 35.65
C ILE A 10 4.35 37.15 35.12
N GLU A 11 5.26 37.94 34.56
CA GLU A 11 6.58 37.48 34.07
C GLU A 11 7.48 37.00 35.21
N ASP A 12 7.55 37.74 36.33
CA ASP A 12 8.31 37.34 37.52
C ASP A 12 7.78 36.00 38.06
N TRP A 13 6.46 35.84 38.18
CA TRP A 13 5.85 34.59 38.65
C TRP A 13 6.08 33.39 37.73
N ALA A 14 6.08 33.63 36.41
CA ALA A 14 6.39 32.59 35.43
C ALA A 14 7.85 32.16 35.54
N THR A 15 8.76 33.13 35.61
CA THR A 15 10.20 32.90 35.75
C THR A 15 10.52 32.07 36.99
N ILE A 16 9.97 32.46 38.16
CA ILE A 16 10.13 31.71 39.41
C ILE A 16 9.67 30.26 39.25
N ALA A 17 8.50 30.03 38.65
CA ALA A 17 7.96 28.67 38.49
C ALA A 17 8.85 27.77 37.62
N VAL A 18 9.46 28.31 36.56
CA VAL A 18 10.41 27.56 35.72
C VAL A 18 11.71 27.30 36.47
N LYS A 19 12.26 28.31 37.16
CA LYS A 19 13.48 28.17 37.97
C LYS A 19 13.31 27.09 39.05
N ASP A 20 12.17 27.08 39.74
CA ASP A 20 11.85 26.10 40.77
C ASP A 20 11.88 24.68 40.18
N CYS A 21 11.21 24.45 39.05
CA CYS A 21 11.22 23.14 38.38
C CYS A 21 12.64 22.68 37.99
N LEU A 22 13.45 23.58 37.43
CA LEU A 22 14.81 23.23 36.97
C LEU A 22 15.79 23.04 38.12
N SER A 23 15.64 23.78 39.23
CA SER A 23 16.50 23.68 40.41
C SER A 23 16.44 22.33 41.12
N MET A 24 15.36 21.56 40.89
CA MET A 24 15.17 20.22 41.46
C MET A 24 15.88 19.12 40.65
N THR A 25 16.47 19.47 39.51
CA THR A 25 17.20 18.52 38.66
C THR A 25 18.67 18.46 39.04
N ASP A 26 19.29 17.31 38.80
CA ASP A 26 20.65 17.08 39.27
C ASP A 26 21.73 17.58 38.30
N THR A 27 21.41 17.70 37.01
CA THR A 27 22.39 18.00 35.94
C THR A 27 22.11 19.30 35.19
N LEU A 28 21.09 20.08 35.59
CA LEU A 28 20.77 21.35 34.94
C LEU A 28 21.08 22.51 35.90
N SER A 29 21.73 23.55 35.39
CA SER A 29 21.89 24.82 36.11
C SER A 29 21.27 25.93 35.30
N GLN A 30 20.23 26.56 35.86
CA GLN A 30 19.48 27.64 35.21
C GLN A 30 20.15 29.00 35.47
N PHE A 31 20.23 29.82 34.42
CA PHE A 31 20.67 31.21 34.44
C PHE A 31 19.61 32.09 33.77
N ILE A 32 18.38 32.01 34.29
CA ILE A 32 17.24 32.77 33.79
C ILE A 32 17.18 34.10 34.54
N LYS A 33 17.12 35.21 33.81
CA LYS A 33 17.11 36.54 34.40
C LYS A 33 15.68 37.05 34.55
N GLU A 34 15.44 37.80 35.62
CA GLU A 34 14.19 38.53 35.80
C GLU A 34 14.33 39.91 35.17
N ASN A 35 13.31 40.37 34.47
CA ASN A 35 13.27 41.71 33.85
C ASN A 35 14.40 41.98 32.85
N ASP A 36 14.89 40.94 32.15
CA ASP A 36 15.90 41.11 31.09
C ASP A 36 15.28 41.82 29.87
N LYS A 37 16.09 42.65 29.20
CA LYS A 37 15.73 43.34 27.94
C LYS A 37 16.35 42.67 26.73
N THR A 38 16.83 41.43 26.89
CA THR A 38 17.33 40.62 25.79
C THR A 38 16.22 40.43 24.74
N PRO A 39 16.52 40.62 23.44
CA PRO A 39 15.48 40.79 22.43
C PRO A 39 14.50 39.61 22.29
N SER A 40 14.97 38.37 22.40
CA SER A 40 14.14 37.18 22.11
C SER A 40 14.24 36.05 23.14
N TRP A 41 15.19 36.08 24.09
CA TRP A 41 15.43 34.99 25.07
C TRP A 41 15.46 35.55 26.49
N ASP A 42 15.04 34.76 27.49
CA ASP A 42 15.05 35.17 28.90
C ASP A 42 16.24 34.58 29.70
N GLY A 43 16.96 33.62 29.11
CA GLY A 43 18.17 33.07 29.72
C GLY A 43 18.68 31.79 29.09
N ASP A 44 19.63 31.18 29.81
CA ASP A 44 20.31 29.95 29.41
C ASP A 44 20.19 28.89 30.51
N VAL A 45 20.25 27.62 30.13
CA VAL A 45 20.38 26.47 31.03
C VAL A 45 21.62 25.68 30.62
N LEU A 46 22.58 25.54 31.54
CA LEU A 46 23.74 24.68 31.37
C LEU A 46 23.38 23.24 31.70
N ILE A 47 23.87 22.32 30.89
CA ILE A 47 23.68 20.88 31.07
C ILE A 47 25.04 20.25 31.41
N TYR A 48 25.07 19.44 32.46
CA TYR A 48 26.26 18.73 32.95
C TYR A 48 26.16 17.22 32.70
N LYS A 49 27.32 16.55 32.63
CA LYS A 49 27.43 15.08 32.48
C LYS A 49 26.90 14.32 33.70
N SER A 50 27.02 14.93 34.87
CA SER A 50 26.68 14.35 36.17
C SER A 50 26.33 15.48 37.14
N ASN A 51 26.09 15.13 38.41
CA ASN A 51 25.79 16.10 39.47
C ASN A 51 27.00 17.01 39.81
N ASN A 52 28.16 16.78 39.19
CA ASN A 52 29.31 17.65 39.30
C ASN A 52 29.16 18.89 38.39
N THR A 53 29.28 20.08 38.97
CA THR A 53 29.14 21.37 38.29
C THR A 53 30.49 21.95 37.80
N ASP A 54 31.53 21.13 37.77
CA ASP A 54 32.83 21.51 37.22
C ASP A 54 32.74 21.90 35.74
N LYS A 55 33.57 22.86 35.32
CA LYS A 55 33.65 23.35 33.92
C LYS A 55 33.87 22.22 32.90
N LYS A 56 34.64 21.19 33.27
CA LYS A 56 34.95 20.02 32.41
C LYS A 56 33.75 19.10 32.15
N ASP A 57 32.72 19.22 32.98
CA ASP A 57 31.53 18.37 32.94
C ASP A 57 30.36 19.02 32.18
N ILE A 58 30.51 20.26 31.70
CA ILE A 58 29.53 20.90 30.82
C ILE A 58 29.46 20.15 29.48
N ILE A 59 28.26 19.72 29.09
CA ILE A 59 27.99 19.08 27.79
C ILE A 59 27.32 20.01 26.79
N GLY A 60 26.70 21.08 27.26
CA GLY A 60 25.97 22.01 26.41
C GLY A 60 25.26 23.10 27.18
N LYS A 61 24.71 24.02 26.39
CA LYS A 61 23.93 25.16 26.84
C LYS A 61 22.69 25.24 25.96
N VAL A 62 21.54 25.45 26.59
CA VAL A 62 20.25 25.58 25.93
C VAL A 62 19.67 26.94 26.26
N THR A 63 19.27 27.70 25.25
CA THR A 63 18.51 28.92 25.44
C THR A 63 17.06 28.61 25.79
N VAL A 64 16.47 29.47 26.62
CA VAL A 64 15.07 29.34 27.04
C VAL A 64 14.30 30.65 26.87
N GLN A 65 13.00 30.54 26.61
CA GLN A 65 12.05 31.65 26.68
C GLN A 65 10.95 31.28 27.67
N VAL A 66 10.54 32.21 28.51
CA VAL A 66 9.49 32.06 29.51
C VAL A 66 8.41 33.11 29.28
N LYS A 67 7.15 32.68 29.15
CA LYS A 67 5.99 33.58 29.16
C LYS A 67 5.02 33.19 30.27
N GLY A 68 4.36 34.18 30.86
CA GLY A 68 3.29 33.97 31.83
C GLY A 68 1.93 34.33 31.25
N GLU A 69 0.91 33.52 31.52
CA GLU A 69 -0.47 33.79 31.12
C GLU A 69 -1.44 33.52 32.28
N MET A 70 -2.37 34.45 32.52
CA MET A 70 -3.41 34.29 33.52
C MET A 70 -4.55 33.43 32.98
N ALA A 71 -4.83 32.29 33.60
CA ALA A 71 -5.85 31.34 33.15
C ALA A 71 -6.81 30.93 34.27
N ASP A 72 -8.05 30.62 33.90
CA ASP A 72 -9.05 30.07 34.83
C ASP A 72 -8.78 28.59 35.12
N ASN A 73 -8.54 27.82 34.05
CA ASN A 73 -8.16 26.41 34.13
C ASN A 73 -6.68 26.20 33.80
N ILE A 74 -5.90 25.87 34.82
CA ILE A 74 -4.48 25.52 34.69
C ILE A 74 -4.23 24.00 34.62
N ASN A 75 -5.24 23.18 34.95
CA ASN A 75 -5.12 21.71 35.04
C ASN A 75 -5.44 21.04 33.68
N ARG A 76 -4.70 21.44 32.64
CA ARG A 76 -4.80 20.86 31.29
C ARG A 76 -3.51 20.11 30.91
N LYS A 77 -3.60 19.18 29.95
CA LYS A 77 -2.45 18.41 29.44
C LYS A 77 -1.59 19.21 28.45
N ALA A 78 -2.19 20.16 27.76
CA ALA A 78 -1.54 21.02 26.78
C ALA A 78 -2.15 22.43 26.79
N CYS A 79 -1.41 23.40 26.27
CA CYS A 79 -1.91 24.75 25.96
C CYS A 79 -1.35 25.24 24.63
N SER A 80 -1.93 26.31 24.10
CA SER A 80 -1.45 26.96 22.88
C SER A 80 -1.04 28.38 23.19
N PHE A 81 -0.03 28.89 22.50
CA PHE A 81 0.47 30.25 22.69
C PHE A 81 0.90 30.86 21.36
N SER A 82 0.61 32.13 21.14
CA SER A 82 1.04 32.85 19.93
C SER A 82 2.45 33.40 20.12
N VAL A 83 3.36 33.08 19.21
CA VAL A 83 4.76 33.52 19.23
C VAL A 83 5.02 34.39 18.02
N ASP A 84 5.73 35.51 18.21
CA ASP A 84 6.09 36.40 17.12
C ASP A 84 6.99 35.69 16.10
N MET A 85 6.76 35.95 14.81
CA MET A 85 7.51 35.31 13.73
C MET A 85 8.98 35.73 13.73
N ALA A 86 9.28 36.95 14.15
CA ALA A 86 10.65 37.41 14.34
C ALA A 86 11.37 36.56 15.41
N ASP A 87 10.71 36.28 16.53
CA ASP A 87 11.26 35.42 17.59
C ASP A 87 11.48 33.99 17.10
N LEU A 88 10.51 33.41 16.37
CA LEU A 88 10.69 32.07 15.78
C LEU A 88 11.89 32.02 14.82
N VAL A 89 12.06 33.03 13.96
CA VAL A 89 13.23 33.13 13.07
C VAL A 89 14.53 33.23 13.87
N ASN A 90 14.56 34.07 14.90
CA ASN A 90 15.71 34.21 15.79
C ASN A 90 16.05 32.89 16.49
N TYR A 91 15.03 32.17 17.00
CA TYR A 91 15.20 30.87 17.61
C TYR A 91 15.78 29.87 16.62
N LYS A 92 15.25 29.79 15.39
CA LYS A 92 15.75 28.86 14.37
C LYS A 92 17.23 29.11 14.07
N ASN A 93 17.60 30.39 13.89
CA ASN A 93 18.96 30.80 13.55
C ASN A 93 19.94 30.57 14.71
N ASN A 94 19.47 30.54 15.95
CA ASN A 94 20.28 30.25 17.14
C ASN A 94 20.30 28.75 17.52
N GLY A 95 19.83 27.85 16.63
CA GLY A 95 19.80 26.41 16.91
C GLY A 95 18.60 25.94 17.71
N GLY A 96 17.61 26.79 17.93
CA GLY A 96 16.37 26.50 18.64
C GLY A 96 16.27 27.20 20.00
N THR A 97 15.19 26.91 20.71
CA THR A 97 14.97 27.33 22.10
C THR A 97 14.03 26.33 22.80
N ILE A 98 14.11 26.19 24.12
CA ILE A 98 13.01 25.57 24.87
C ILE A 98 12.07 26.69 25.33
N TYR A 99 10.83 26.64 24.82
CA TYR A 99 9.84 27.66 25.08
C TYR A 99 8.91 27.22 26.19
N PHE A 100 8.80 28.01 27.25
CA PHE A 100 7.96 27.78 28.41
C PHE A 100 6.78 28.75 28.45
N VAL A 101 5.61 28.22 28.79
CA VAL A 101 4.42 29.01 29.13
C VAL A 101 3.93 28.59 30.50
N VAL A 102 3.87 29.52 31.43
CA VAL A 102 3.36 29.28 32.78
C VAL A 102 1.96 29.82 32.89
N LEU A 103 1.01 28.90 33.13
CA LEU A 103 -0.37 29.27 33.41
C LEU A 103 -0.53 29.54 34.89
N ILE A 104 -0.98 30.75 35.22
CA ILE A 104 -1.14 31.25 36.57
C ILE A 104 -2.64 31.40 36.85
N ASN A 105 -3.12 30.79 37.94
CA ASN A 105 -4.54 30.82 38.24
C ASN A 105 -5.00 32.24 38.58
N LYS A 106 -6.05 32.73 37.90
CA LYS A 106 -6.62 34.08 38.10
C LYS A 106 -7.06 34.38 39.54
N ASN A 107 -7.59 33.36 40.22
CA ASN A 107 -8.15 33.49 41.55
C ASN A 107 -7.10 33.21 42.65
N ASN A 108 -6.07 32.40 42.36
CA ASN A 108 -4.99 32.09 43.28
C ASN A 108 -3.62 32.01 42.56
N PRO A 109 -2.89 33.12 42.42
CA PRO A 109 -1.60 33.17 41.71
C PRO A 109 -0.47 32.28 42.27
N SER A 110 -0.63 31.71 43.48
CA SER A 110 0.30 30.70 43.99
C SER A 110 0.18 29.35 43.25
N LYS A 111 -0.97 29.09 42.62
CA LYS A 111 -1.19 27.89 41.81
C LYS A 111 -0.76 28.16 40.38
N ARG A 112 0.34 27.50 39.98
CA ARG A 112 0.98 27.66 38.67
C ARG A 112 1.22 26.30 38.02
N ARG A 113 1.19 26.26 36.69
CA ARG A 113 1.54 25.06 35.90
C ARG A 113 2.43 25.46 34.74
N VAL A 114 3.58 24.79 34.63
CA VAL A 114 4.56 24.99 33.57
C VAL A 114 4.22 24.09 32.38
N PHE A 115 4.18 24.68 31.19
CA PHE A 115 4.07 24.01 29.91
C PHE A 115 5.32 24.35 29.10
N TYR A 116 5.71 23.45 28.20
CA TYR A 116 6.88 23.63 27.37
C TYR A 116 6.70 23.07 25.95
N ASP A 117 7.51 23.56 25.03
CA ASP A 117 7.82 22.88 23.77
C ASP A 117 9.33 23.00 23.47
N THR A 118 9.90 21.96 22.89
CA THR A 118 11.28 21.90 22.43
C THR A 118 11.35 22.36 20.98
N LEU A 119 11.56 23.67 20.76
CA LEU A 119 11.55 24.28 19.44
C LEU A 119 12.91 24.11 18.76
N THR A 120 13.16 22.94 18.17
CA THR A 120 14.36 22.68 17.36
C THR A 120 14.28 23.39 16.00
N PRO A 121 15.40 23.60 15.28
CA PRO A 121 15.40 24.29 14.00
C PRO A 121 14.44 23.69 12.97
N ILE A 122 14.37 22.36 12.85
CA ILE A 122 13.42 21.69 11.93
C ILE A 122 11.97 21.97 12.38
N LYS A 123 11.68 21.86 13.68
CA LYS A 123 10.33 22.07 14.21
C LYS A 123 9.85 23.50 13.99
N ILE A 124 10.75 24.46 14.17
CA ILE A 124 10.47 25.87 13.89
C ILE A 124 10.25 26.11 12.40
N GLU A 125 11.07 25.53 11.51
CA GLU A 125 10.87 25.63 10.06
C GLU A 125 9.48 25.14 9.67
N ASN A 126 8.98 24.06 10.27
CA ASN A 126 7.61 23.58 10.04
C ASN A 126 6.52 24.56 10.50
N TYR A 127 6.75 25.33 11.58
CA TYR A 127 5.84 26.40 11.98
C TYR A 127 5.87 27.60 11.03
N ILE A 128 7.03 27.92 10.44
CA ILE A 128 7.26 29.06 9.54
C ILE A 128 6.79 28.77 8.10
N LYS A 129 7.01 27.54 7.62
CA LYS A 129 6.73 27.12 6.23
C LYS A 129 5.26 27.38 5.87
N GLY A 130 5.04 28.08 4.76
CA GLY A 130 3.70 28.50 4.31
C GLY A 130 3.08 29.68 5.06
N HIS A 131 3.76 30.24 6.09
CA HIS A 131 3.21 31.28 6.97
C HIS A 131 4.12 32.51 7.09
N LYS A 132 5.07 32.69 6.16
CA LYS A 132 6.07 33.78 6.19
C LYS A 132 5.49 35.20 6.20
N ASN A 133 4.25 35.37 5.71
CA ASN A 133 3.55 36.67 5.65
C ASN A 133 2.73 36.97 6.92
N GLN A 134 2.71 36.08 7.92
CA GLN A 134 2.03 36.30 9.19
C GLN A 134 2.99 36.95 10.19
N ASN A 135 2.45 37.73 11.13
CA ASN A 135 3.27 38.37 12.18
C ASN A 135 3.57 37.42 13.35
N SER A 136 2.72 36.42 13.58
CA SER A 136 2.87 35.45 14.66
C SER A 136 2.34 34.08 14.26
N ARG A 137 2.75 33.06 15.02
CA ARG A 137 2.29 31.68 14.85
C ARG A 137 1.93 31.06 16.19
N VAL A 138 0.83 30.33 16.22
CA VAL A 138 0.41 29.58 17.41
C VAL A 138 1.18 28.26 17.50
N ILE A 139 1.93 28.09 18.58
CA ILE A 139 2.60 26.83 18.93
C ILE A 139 1.77 26.05 19.96
N LYS A 140 1.95 24.72 19.99
CA LYS A 140 1.31 23.83 20.98
C LYS A 140 2.33 23.37 22.01
N LEU A 141 2.05 23.59 23.28
CA LEU A 141 2.92 23.23 24.40
C LEU A 141 2.29 22.13 25.25
N LYS A 142 3.11 21.18 25.69
CA LYS A 142 2.69 20.09 26.60
C LYS A 142 3.08 20.44 28.04
N ARG A 143 2.34 19.90 29.01
CA ARG A 143 2.65 20.09 30.43
C ARG A 143 4.05 19.56 30.73
N LEU A 144 4.86 20.35 31.45
CA LEU A 144 6.17 19.90 31.91
C LEU A 144 6.00 18.73 32.90
N PRO A 145 6.75 17.63 32.73
CA PRO A 145 6.73 16.51 33.67
C PRO A 145 7.12 16.94 35.08
N ALA A 146 6.61 16.23 36.09
CA ALA A 146 7.01 16.45 37.49
C ALA A 146 8.27 15.65 37.86
N ASP A 147 8.60 14.63 37.07
CA ASP A 147 9.77 13.79 37.25
C ASP A 147 11.04 14.53 36.80
N LYS A 148 12.05 14.60 37.68
CA LYS A 148 13.28 15.38 37.41
C LYS A 148 14.13 14.76 36.31
N ASP A 149 14.17 13.43 36.22
CA ASP A 149 14.97 12.70 35.22
C ASP A 149 14.34 12.85 33.82
N GLU A 150 13.01 12.90 33.75
CA GLU A 150 12.29 13.24 32.51
C GLU A 150 12.60 14.68 32.05
N ILE A 151 12.68 15.65 32.97
CA ILE A 151 13.11 17.02 32.64
C ILE A 151 14.56 17.01 32.10
N GLN A 152 15.47 16.30 32.75
CA GLN A 152 16.86 16.15 32.29
C GLN A 152 16.94 15.51 30.91
N THR A 153 16.12 14.47 30.67
CA THR A 153 15.95 13.79 29.38
C THR A 153 15.53 14.77 28.28
N ILE A 154 14.54 15.63 28.55
CA ILE A 154 14.08 16.66 27.60
C ILE A 154 15.21 17.59 27.19
N PHE A 155 15.91 18.19 28.17
CA PHE A 155 16.97 19.16 27.91
C PHE A 155 18.15 18.54 27.17
N TYR A 156 18.55 17.33 27.57
CA TYR A 156 19.68 16.63 26.99
C TYR A 156 19.44 16.27 25.52
N ASN A 157 18.28 15.67 25.21
CA ASN A 157 17.95 15.30 23.82
C ASN A 157 17.74 16.54 22.96
N PHE A 158 17.07 17.58 23.48
CA PHE A 158 16.94 18.86 22.79
C PHE A 158 18.31 19.43 22.41
N ASN A 159 19.27 19.49 23.35
CA ASN A 159 20.63 19.98 23.08
C ASN A 159 21.36 19.15 22.02
N LYS A 160 21.22 17.81 22.04
CA LYS A 160 21.82 16.95 21.01
C LYS A 160 21.26 17.25 19.62
N ASP A 161 19.94 17.29 19.49
CA ASP A 161 19.29 17.45 18.19
C ASP A 161 19.40 18.89 17.68
N SER A 162 19.28 19.88 18.56
CA SER A 162 19.58 21.30 18.31
C SER A 162 20.96 21.48 17.69
N LYS A 163 22.01 20.91 18.30
CA LYS A 163 23.39 20.99 17.78
C LYS A 163 23.52 20.38 16.38
N LYS A 164 22.94 19.20 16.14
CA LYS A 164 22.95 18.56 14.82
C LYS A 164 22.24 19.41 13.76
N GLN A 165 21.14 20.07 14.15
CA GLN A 165 20.28 20.82 13.24
C GLN A 165 20.71 22.29 13.05
N HIS A 166 21.56 22.83 13.92
CA HIS A 166 21.94 24.25 13.90
C HIS A 166 22.54 24.68 12.55
N SER A 167 23.46 23.88 12.00
CA SER A 167 24.08 24.11 10.68
C SER A 167 23.09 23.99 9.51
N PHE A 168 21.88 23.46 9.75
CA PHE A 168 20.81 23.30 8.77
C PHE A 168 19.69 24.32 8.95
N SER A 169 19.86 25.36 9.78
CA SER A 169 18.84 26.41 9.99
C SER A 169 18.37 27.10 8.70
N SER A 170 19.21 27.13 7.67
CA SER A 170 18.93 27.73 6.36
C SER A 170 18.87 26.70 5.22
N ILE A 171 19.03 25.40 5.51
CA ILE A 171 19.02 24.31 4.52
C ILE A 171 17.77 23.46 4.79
N PRO A 172 16.90 23.22 3.79
CA PRO A 172 15.72 22.40 4.01
C PRO A 172 16.13 20.95 4.38
N PRO A 173 15.42 20.29 5.30
CA PRO A 173 15.66 18.89 5.61
C PRO A 173 15.32 17.99 4.41
N ILE A 174 15.89 16.78 4.40
CA ILE A 174 15.60 15.77 3.38
C ILE A 174 14.15 15.35 3.50
N LYS A 175 13.41 15.37 2.38
CA LYS A 175 12.01 14.99 2.36
C LYS A 175 11.87 13.47 2.52
N LEU A 176 10.88 13.02 3.28
CA LEU A 176 10.64 11.58 3.49
C LEU A 176 10.46 10.81 2.17
N ARG A 177 9.78 11.40 1.18
CA ARG A 177 9.52 10.78 -0.14
C ARG A 177 10.77 10.59 -1.01
N THR A 178 11.86 11.31 -0.73
CA THR A 178 13.09 11.20 -1.53
C THR A 178 14.05 10.15 -0.97
N LEU A 179 13.74 9.55 0.18
CA LEU A 179 14.61 8.56 0.82
C LEU A 179 14.71 7.26 0.01
N SER A 180 13.61 6.82 -0.61
CA SER A 180 13.57 5.57 -1.38
C SER A 180 14.20 5.67 -2.77
N SER A 181 14.39 6.89 -3.30
CA SER A 181 14.92 7.13 -4.64
C SER A 181 16.37 7.63 -4.65
N SER A 182 17.00 7.80 -3.49
CA SER A 182 18.36 8.33 -3.38
C SER A 182 19.37 7.20 -3.16
N ASN A 183 20.32 7.07 -4.09
CA ASN A 183 21.44 6.12 -3.99
C ASN A 183 22.56 6.59 -3.05
N ASP A 184 22.53 7.86 -2.61
CA ASP A 184 23.58 8.47 -1.79
C ASP A 184 23.34 8.29 -0.28
N ILE A 185 22.16 7.81 0.12
CA ILE A 185 21.82 7.60 1.53
C ILE A 185 22.37 6.25 1.98
N VAL A 186 23.33 6.28 2.90
CA VAL A 186 24.00 5.09 3.43
C VAL A 186 23.23 4.51 4.61
N GLU A 187 22.67 5.38 5.47
CA GLU A 187 22.07 4.97 6.74
C GLU A 187 21.03 5.99 7.20
N ILE A 188 19.94 5.53 7.83
CA ILE A 188 18.98 6.39 8.53
C ILE A 188 19.06 6.06 10.02
N THR A 189 19.26 7.08 10.85
CA THR A 189 19.49 6.91 12.29
C THR A 189 18.63 7.85 13.12
N SER A 190 18.31 7.39 14.33
CA SER A 190 17.75 8.20 15.40
C SER A 190 18.35 7.73 16.73
N SER A 191 18.45 8.65 17.69
CA SER A 191 19.09 8.38 18.98
C SER A 191 18.34 9.08 20.10
N LEU A 192 18.08 8.37 21.19
CA LEU A 192 17.42 8.92 22.38
C LEU A 192 18.26 8.56 23.61
N THR A 193 18.41 9.50 24.53
CA THR A 193 19.09 9.29 25.82
C THR A 193 18.10 9.51 26.95
N ILE A 194 17.90 8.50 27.79
CA ILE A 194 16.96 8.53 28.93
C ILE A 194 17.74 8.57 30.24
N PHE A 195 17.42 9.52 31.10
CA PHE A 195 17.87 9.53 32.50
C PHE A 195 16.91 8.66 33.31
N SER A 196 17.44 7.74 34.12
CA SER A 196 16.63 6.84 34.95
C SER A 196 17.33 6.58 36.28
N PRO A 197 16.67 6.83 37.42
CA PRO A 197 17.31 6.81 38.75
C PRO A 197 17.55 5.38 39.26
N ASN A 198 16.92 4.36 38.69
CA ASN A 198 16.86 3.01 39.26
C ASN A 198 17.45 1.90 38.38
N LYS A 199 18.18 2.23 37.31
CA LYS A 199 18.61 1.27 36.25
C LYS A 199 17.48 0.46 35.60
N LYS A 200 16.21 0.66 36.00
CA LYS A 200 15.02 0.16 35.30
C LYS A 200 14.80 1.02 34.07
N LEU A 201 15.56 0.71 33.03
CA LEU A 201 15.40 1.33 31.73
C LEU A 201 14.08 0.85 31.11
N PRO A 202 13.28 1.75 30.50
CA PRO A 202 12.20 1.30 29.63
C PRO A 202 12.79 0.46 28.49
N SER A 203 11.99 -0.43 27.90
CA SER A 203 12.41 -1.07 26.65
C SER A 203 12.69 0.01 25.59
N THR A 204 13.63 -0.24 24.68
CA THR A 204 13.98 0.72 23.63
C THR A 204 12.73 1.20 22.87
N ILE A 205 11.85 0.26 22.52
CA ILE A 205 10.57 0.54 21.84
C ILE A 205 9.70 1.50 22.66
N GLN A 206 9.54 1.25 23.96
CA GLN A 206 8.77 2.14 24.84
C GLN A 206 9.42 3.51 25.02
N ALA A 207 10.75 3.60 25.00
CA ALA A 207 11.44 4.88 25.03
C ALA A 207 11.09 5.72 23.77
N PHE A 208 11.20 5.12 22.58
CA PHE A 208 10.86 5.78 21.31
C PHE A 208 9.39 6.18 21.20
N LEU A 209 8.47 5.35 21.70
CA LEU A 209 7.04 5.66 21.69
C LEU A 209 6.68 6.82 22.62
N ASN A 210 7.41 7.02 23.73
CA ASN A 210 7.05 8.04 24.73
C ASN A 210 7.71 9.40 24.51
N HIS A 211 8.69 9.50 23.61
CA HIS A 211 9.46 10.72 23.38
C HIS A 211 9.31 11.22 21.93
N GLU A 212 9.49 12.53 21.74
CA GLU A 212 9.66 13.10 20.41
C GLU A 212 11.05 12.71 19.90
N VAL A 213 11.13 12.18 18.68
CA VAL A 213 12.38 11.72 18.09
C VAL A 213 12.61 12.37 16.73
N TYR A 214 13.88 12.67 16.45
CA TYR A 214 14.34 13.22 15.19
C TYR A 214 15.13 12.18 14.41
N TRP A 215 14.97 12.21 13.09
CA TRP A 215 15.62 11.29 12.17
C TRP A 215 16.65 11.99 11.30
N TYR A 216 17.73 11.28 11.02
CA TYR A 216 18.84 11.81 10.24
C TYR A 216 19.32 10.79 9.21
N ALA A 217 19.65 11.26 8.02
CA ALA A 217 20.28 10.48 6.97
C ALA A 217 21.80 10.71 6.97
N LYS A 218 22.57 9.64 6.91
CA LYS A 218 23.98 9.69 6.58
C LYS A 218 24.11 9.64 5.06
N ILE A 219 24.57 10.74 4.47
CA ILE A 219 24.82 10.83 3.03
C ILE A 219 26.29 10.45 2.76
N ALA A 220 26.53 9.72 1.67
CA ALA A 220 27.87 9.46 1.17
C ALA A 220 28.68 10.77 1.06
N ASN A 221 29.95 10.72 1.48
CA ASN A 221 30.87 11.86 1.45
C ASN A 221 30.45 13.08 2.31
N SER A 222 29.44 12.95 3.19
CA SER A 222 29.13 13.98 4.18
C SER A 222 29.60 13.61 5.58
N PRO A 223 30.39 14.46 6.26
CA PRO A 223 30.90 14.17 7.61
C PRO A 223 29.84 14.37 8.69
N ILE A 224 28.70 14.98 8.36
CA ILE A 224 27.63 15.29 9.30
C ILE A 224 26.32 14.64 8.84
N PRO A 225 25.50 14.14 9.78
CA PRO A 225 24.20 13.57 9.44
C PRO A 225 23.20 14.69 9.09
N HIS A 226 22.44 14.48 8.02
CA HIS A 226 21.48 15.44 7.49
C HIS A 226 20.09 15.20 8.09
N PRO A 227 19.39 16.24 8.56
CA PRO A 227 18.06 16.09 9.12
C PRO A 227 17.02 15.65 8.07
N ILE A 228 16.09 14.78 8.47
CA ILE A 228 14.94 14.36 7.67
C ILE A 228 13.70 15.15 8.10
N GLU A 229 12.79 15.45 7.17
CA GLU A 229 11.48 16.09 7.38
C GLU A 229 10.49 15.11 8.08
N LEU A 230 10.95 14.44 9.13
CA LEU A 230 10.18 13.54 9.97
C LEU A 230 10.63 13.73 11.42
N PHE A 231 9.75 14.33 12.20
CA PHE A 231 9.85 14.34 13.66
C PHE A 231 8.45 14.17 14.22
N SER A 232 8.30 13.21 15.12
CA SER A 232 7.05 12.99 15.83
C SER A 232 7.31 12.09 17.02
N VAL A 233 6.33 12.04 17.89
CA VAL A 233 6.15 10.89 18.76
C VAL A 233 5.66 9.73 17.89
N MET A 234 6.32 8.58 17.97
CA MET A 234 5.86 7.37 17.28
C MET A 234 4.53 6.90 17.88
N GLU A 235 3.58 6.54 17.04
CA GLU A 235 2.28 6.02 17.49
C GLU A 235 2.30 4.49 17.61
N VAL A 236 2.95 3.83 16.65
CA VAL A 236 3.04 2.37 16.58
C VAL A 236 4.39 1.95 16.01
N ILE A 237 4.93 0.88 16.54
CA ILE A 237 6.07 0.14 15.97
C ILE A 237 5.55 -1.24 15.57
N SER A 238 5.71 -1.60 14.31
CA SER A 238 5.34 -2.92 13.79
C SER A 238 6.60 -3.74 13.56
N LYS A 239 6.54 -5.02 13.93
CA LYS A 239 7.57 -6.01 13.69
C LYS A 239 6.96 -7.20 12.97
N ASP A 240 7.66 -7.69 11.95
CA ASP A 240 7.33 -8.88 11.17
C ASP A 240 8.54 -9.83 11.17
N GLY A 241 8.55 -10.81 10.25
CA GLY A 241 9.66 -11.76 10.11
C GLY A 241 9.77 -12.75 11.28
N PHE A 242 8.66 -13.02 11.97
CA PHE A 242 8.61 -14.04 13.01
C PHE A 242 8.77 -15.45 12.39
N PRO A 243 9.35 -16.40 13.14
CA PRO A 243 9.37 -17.80 12.72
C PRO A 243 7.97 -18.33 12.44
N SER A 244 7.88 -19.36 11.61
CA SER A 244 6.63 -20.08 11.39
C SER A 244 6.02 -20.56 12.70
N ILE A 245 4.70 -20.54 12.79
CA ILE A 245 3.98 -21.12 13.92
C ILE A 245 3.29 -22.42 13.50
N ILE A 246 3.15 -23.34 14.44
CA ILE A 246 2.41 -24.59 14.26
C ILE A 246 1.26 -24.60 15.26
N VAL A 247 0.04 -24.82 14.75
CA VAL A 247 -1.18 -24.93 15.56
C VAL A 247 -1.91 -26.19 15.13
N ASN A 248 -2.16 -27.10 16.08
CA ASN A 248 -2.80 -28.39 15.80
C ASN A 248 -2.16 -29.19 14.63
N GLY A 249 -0.84 -29.07 14.45
CA GLY A 249 -0.09 -29.72 13.37
C GLY A 249 0.01 -28.93 12.06
N ASP A 250 -0.83 -27.91 11.87
CA ASP A 250 -0.80 -27.05 10.67
C ASP A 250 0.26 -25.95 10.81
N LYS A 251 1.07 -25.78 9.75
CA LYS A 251 2.15 -24.79 9.70
C LYS A 251 1.69 -23.48 9.05
N TYR A 252 1.99 -22.36 9.71
CA TYR A 252 1.67 -21.01 9.27
C TYR A 252 2.95 -20.17 9.14
N ASP A 253 3.39 -19.98 7.91
CA ASP A 253 4.54 -19.14 7.55
C ASP A 253 4.14 -17.66 7.41
N ASN A 254 5.05 -16.76 7.82
CA ASN A 254 4.87 -15.29 7.75
C ASN A 254 3.52 -14.80 8.30
N TYR A 255 3.06 -15.44 9.37
CA TYR A 255 1.67 -15.31 9.82
C TYR A 255 1.50 -14.42 11.04
N VAL A 256 2.60 -13.97 11.66
CA VAL A 256 2.58 -13.19 12.90
C VAL A 256 3.16 -11.81 12.66
N ILE A 257 2.42 -10.79 13.09
CA ILE A 257 2.88 -9.40 13.14
C ILE A 257 2.68 -8.89 14.58
N GLU A 258 3.70 -8.28 15.15
CA GLU A 258 3.62 -7.63 16.46
C GLU A 258 3.54 -6.11 16.27
N LYS A 259 2.49 -5.49 16.80
CA LYS A 259 2.28 -4.04 16.81
C LYS A 259 2.35 -3.54 18.24
N ILE A 260 3.25 -2.60 18.52
CA ILE A 260 3.48 -2.06 19.86
C ILE A 260 3.13 -0.57 19.86
N THR A 261 2.23 -0.18 20.74
CA THR A 261 1.87 1.21 21.03
C THR A 261 2.32 1.58 22.45
N LYS A 262 2.04 2.82 22.87
CA LYS A 262 2.32 3.27 24.24
C LYS A 262 1.63 2.42 25.31
N ASP A 263 0.42 1.96 24.99
CA ASP A 263 -0.49 1.37 25.95
C ASP A 263 -0.74 -0.12 25.68
N ASP A 264 -0.54 -0.59 24.45
CA ASP A 264 -0.89 -1.94 24.02
C ASP A 264 0.23 -2.65 23.25
N ILE A 265 0.27 -3.97 23.37
CA ILE A 265 0.98 -4.87 22.46
C ILE A 265 -0.07 -5.73 21.76
N THR A 266 -0.15 -5.66 20.45
CA THR A 266 -1.08 -6.45 19.63
C THR A 266 -0.30 -7.46 18.80
N ILE A 267 -0.59 -8.74 18.99
CA ILE A 267 -0.12 -9.82 18.13
C ILE A 267 -1.23 -10.13 17.13
N GLN A 268 -0.97 -9.88 15.85
CA GLN A 268 -1.88 -10.18 14.75
C GLN A 268 -1.47 -11.50 14.11
N PHE A 269 -2.44 -12.40 13.91
CA PHE A 269 -2.31 -13.66 13.19
C PHE A 269 -3.12 -13.61 11.91
N GLY A 270 -2.45 -13.74 10.76
CA GLY A 270 -3.08 -13.58 9.45
C GLY A 270 -3.74 -12.21 9.27
N GLU A 271 -4.91 -12.19 8.64
CA GLU A 271 -5.70 -10.97 8.41
C GLU A 271 -6.83 -10.80 9.42
N SER A 272 -7.23 -11.89 10.09
CA SER A 272 -8.50 -11.95 10.81
C SER A 272 -8.38 -12.01 12.34
N THR A 273 -7.24 -12.45 12.91
CA THR A 273 -7.15 -12.68 14.36
C THR A 273 -6.17 -11.72 15.03
N THR A 274 -6.58 -11.10 16.14
CA THR A 274 -5.69 -10.24 16.95
C THR A 274 -5.75 -10.62 18.42
N LEU A 275 -4.59 -10.61 19.08
CA LEU A 275 -4.42 -10.80 20.53
C LEU A 275 -3.80 -9.55 21.14
N VAL A 276 -4.58 -8.81 21.93
CA VAL A 276 -4.23 -7.50 22.46
C VAL A 276 -3.92 -7.58 23.96
N PHE A 277 -2.70 -7.21 24.33
CA PHE A 277 -2.23 -7.05 25.70
C PHE A 277 -2.22 -5.58 26.08
N THR A 278 -3.16 -5.16 26.94
CA THR A 278 -3.23 -3.79 27.44
C THR A 278 -2.44 -3.63 28.72
N LYS A 279 -1.67 -2.55 28.81
CA LYS A 279 -0.88 -2.19 30.00
C LYS A 279 -1.75 -2.18 31.26
N ASN A 280 -1.23 -2.78 32.33
CA ASN A 280 -1.90 -2.91 33.63
C ASN A 280 -3.18 -3.76 33.63
N ARG A 281 -3.54 -4.43 32.53
CA ARG A 281 -4.59 -5.46 32.52
C ARG A 281 -3.96 -6.85 32.60
N LYS A 282 -4.60 -7.76 33.34
CA LYS A 282 -4.24 -9.18 33.33
C LYS A 282 -4.94 -9.87 32.16
N GLY A 283 -4.23 -10.78 31.49
CA GLY A 283 -4.73 -11.49 30.32
C GLY A 283 -4.60 -10.67 29.04
N ALA A 284 -5.17 -11.21 27.96
CA ALA A 284 -5.23 -10.57 26.64
C ALA A 284 -6.64 -10.69 26.07
N ARG A 285 -7.02 -9.71 25.26
CA ARG A 285 -8.27 -9.74 24.49
C ARG A 285 -7.98 -10.37 23.13
N MET A 286 -8.73 -11.40 22.75
CA MET A 286 -8.67 -11.99 21.42
C MET A 286 -9.89 -11.53 20.62
N ASP A 287 -9.65 -10.99 19.44
CA ASP A 287 -10.71 -10.61 18.48
C ASP A 287 -10.51 -11.37 17.18
N PHE A 288 -11.61 -11.84 16.59
CA PHE A 288 -11.64 -12.47 15.28
C PHE A 288 -12.60 -11.72 14.35
N LYS A 289 -12.10 -11.26 13.21
CA LYS A 289 -12.88 -10.59 12.17
C LYS A 289 -12.53 -11.22 10.81
N PRO A 290 -13.44 -11.98 10.17
CA PRO A 290 -13.14 -12.67 8.92
C PRO A 290 -12.60 -11.76 7.82
N SER A 291 -11.52 -12.19 7.15
CA SER A 291 -11.00 -11.54 5.92
C SER A 291 -12.04 -11.54 4.80
N GLY A 292 -11.99 -10.55 3.91
CA GLY A 292 -12.85 -10.50 2.71
C GLY A 292 -12.49 -11.56 1.66
N LEU A 293 -11.20 -11.90 1.54
CA LEU A 293 -10.71 -12.85 0.55
C LEU A 293 -10.88 -14.30 1.04
N LEU A 294 -11.33 -15.17 0.15
CA LEU A 294 -11.74 -16.54 0.49
C LEU A 294 -10.56 -17.38 1.00
N ARG A 295 -9.38 -17.34 0.36
CA ARG A 295 -8.23 -18.14 0.82
C ARG A 295 -7.74 -17.69 2.18
N SER A 296 -7.62 -16.37 2.41
CA SER A 296 -7.29 -15.82 3.73
C SER A 296 -8.36 -16.17 4.77
N ARG A 297 -9.65 -16.08 4.43
CA ARG A 297 -10.76 -16.48 5.30
C ARG A 297 -10.70 -17.96 5.68
N ILE A 298 -10.44 -18.87 4.74
CA ILE A 298 -10.27 -20.32 5.00
C ILE A 298 -9.11 -20.54 5.96
N LYS A 299 -7.94 -19.95 5.67
CA LYS A 299 -6.72 -20.11 6.46
C LYS A 299 -6.91 -19.60 7.90
N ASP A 300 -7.49 -18.41 8.03
CA ASP A 300 -7.69 -17.75 9.31
C ASP A 300 -8.81 -18.39 10.14
N LEU A 301 -9.87 -18.89 9.49
CA LEU A 301 -10.93 -19.63 10.16
C LEU A 301 -10.41 -20.99 10.67
N ASN A 302 -9.60 -21.69 9.88
CA ASN A 302 -8.91 -22.91 10.33
C ASN A 302 -7.99 -22.64 11.53
N PHE A 303 -7.27 -21.52 11.50
CA PHE A 303 -6.41 -21.08 12.60
C PHE A 303 -7.21 -20.86 13.88
N ILE A 304 -8.25 -20.00 13.86
CA ILE A 304 -9.00 -19.68 15.08
C ILE A 304 -9.75 -20.91 15.63
N ILE A 305 -10.28 -21.79 14.78
CA ILE A 305 -10.87 -23.07 15.22
C ILE A 305 -9.83 -23.88 15.98
N SER A 306 -8.64 -24.05 15.41
CA SER A 306 -7.56 -24.83 16.03
C SER A 306 -7.09 -24.22 17.35
N ILE A 307 -7.08 -22.89 17.45
CA ILE A 307 -6.76 -22.16 18.68
C ILE A 307 -7.81 -22.40 19.77
N VAL A 308 -9.10 -22.31 19.44
CA VAL A 308 -10.19 -22.55 20.40
C VAL A 308 -10.18 -23.99 20.92
N GLU A 309 -9.81 -24.96 20.08
CA GLU A 309 -9.78 -26.37 20.47
C GLU A 309 -8.56 -26.75 21.30
N THR A 310 -7.39 -26.20 20.96
CA THR A 310 -6.12 -26.65 21.54
C THR A 310 -5.57 -25.71 22.60
N GLY A 311 -5.87 -24.41 22.51
CA GLY A 311 -5.28 -23.36 23.35
C GLY A 311 -3.77 -23.19 23.19
N VAL A 312 -3.16 -23.81 22.18
CA VAL A 312 -1.70 -23.98 22.09
C VAL A 312 -1.16 -23.47 20.77
N ILE A 313 -0.07 -22.70 20.82
CA ILE A 313 0.70 -22.27 19.66
C ILE A 313 2.15 -22.71 19.83
N VAL A 314 2.74 -23.35 18.83
CA VAL A 314 4.17 -23.66 18.81
C VAL A 314 4.89 -22.67 17.89
N PHE A 315 5.88 -21.94 18.42
CA PHE A 315 6.72 -21.02 17.64
C PHE A 315 8.05 -21.70 17.27
N GLY A 316 8.42 -21.63 15.98
CA GLY A 316 9.60 -22.31 15.47
C GLY A 316 9.51 -23.82 15.68
N GLU A 317 10.63 -24.46 16.03
CA GLU A 317 10.65 -25.92 16.16
C GLU A 317 10.10 -26.44 17.49
N ASN A 318 10.23 -25.71 18.61
CA ASN A 318 9.93 -26.29 19.94
C ASN A 318 9.39 -25.31 21.00
N LYS A 319 9.09 -24.04 20.68
CA LYS A 319 8.63 -23.09 21.70
C LYS A 319 7.10 -23.11 21.83
N LYS A 320 6.58 -23.95 22.72
CA LYS A 320 5.15 -24.05 23.01
C LYS A 320 4.66 -22.90 23.89
N VAL A 321 3.57 -22.26 23.50
CA VAL A 321 2.85 -21.21 24.22
C VAL A 321 1.43 -21.72 24.50
N ASP A 322 1.08 -21.74 25.77
CA ASP A 322 -0.28 -22.05 26.24
C ASP A 322 -1.02 -20.73 26.48
N LEU A 323 -2.17 -20.57 25.83
CA LEU A 323 -3.01 -19.37 25.92
C LEU A 323 -3.87 -19.35 27.18
N GLY A 324 -3.91 -20.45 27.94
CA GLY A 324 -4.66 -20.58 29.17
C GLY A 324 -6.17 -20.60 28.94
N GLN A 325 -6.92 -20.26 29.99
CA GLN A 325 -8.38 -20.23 29.93
C GLN A 325 -8.87 -19.11 29.02
N MET A 326 -9.61 -19.47 27.98
CA MET A 326 -10.32 -18.52 27.13
C MET A 326 -11.74 -18.29 27.65
N VAL A 327 -12.09 -17.04 27.93
CA VAL A 327 -13.44 -16.63 28.31
C VAL A 327 -13.96 -15.69 27.23
N ALA A 328 -15.01 -16.11 26.53
CA ALA A 328 -15.55 -15.36 25.42
C ALA A 328 -16.67 -14.42 25.91
N GLU A 329 -16.56 -13.11 25.64
CA GLU A 329 -17.66 -12.15 25.84
C GLU A 329 -18.85 -12.49 24.91
N THR A 330 -18.51 -12.91 23.68
CA THR A 330 -19.45 -13.45 22.69
C THR A 330 -19.07 -14.90 22.40
N PRO A 331 -19.96 -15.88 22.61
CA PRO A 331 -19.65 -17.28 22.35
C PRO A 331 -19.18 -17.50 20.91
N PHE A 332 -17.99 -18.09 20.75
CA PHE A 332 -17.53 -18.55 19.45
C PHE A 332 -18.19 -19.90 19.14
N ASP A 333 -19.14 -19.92 18.20
CA ASP A 333 -19.81 -21.15 17.78
C ASP A 333 -18.87 -21.97 16.90
N ILE A 334 -18.11 -22.87 17.54
CA ILE A 334 -17.18 -23.76 16.85
C ILE A 334 -17.87 -24.71 15.86
N VAL A 335 -19.12 -25.10 16.14
CA VAL A 335 -19.87 -26.01 15.25
C VAL A 335 -20.26 -25.28 13.97
N LEU A 336 -20.73 -24.03 14.10
CA LEU A 336 -21.00 -23.17 12.96
C LEU A 336 -19.71 -22.86 12.18
N ALA A 337 -18.65 -22.45 12.87
CA ALA A 337 -17.37 -22.12 12.24
C ALA A 337 -16.80 -23.28 11.40
N LYS A 338 -16.89 -24.52 11.91
CA LYS A 338 -16.48 -25.71 11.14
C LYS A 338 -17.34 -25.93 9.90
N LYS A 339 -18.66 -25.71 9.98
CA LYS A 339 -19.56 -25.80 8.82
C LYS A 339 -19.23 -24.73 7.78
N GLU A 340 -18.96 -23.50 8.21
CA GLU A 340 -18.55 -22.40 7.33
C GLU A 340 -17.22 -22.71 6.65
N LEU A 341 -16.21 -23.19 7.38
CA LEU A 341 -14.92 -23.59 6.82
C LEU A 341 -15.07 -24.63 5.70
N GLU A 342 -15.87 -25.67 5.93
CA GLU A 342 -16.14 -26.68 4.90
C GLU A 342 -16.90 -26.12 3.71
N SER A 343 -17.83 -25.17 3.93
CA SER A 343 -18.51 -24.48 2.84
C SER A 343 -17.55 -23.64 1.99
N TYR A 344 -16.66 -22.88 2.64
CA TYR A 344 -15.66 -22.05 1.97
C TYR A 344 -14.67 -22.88 1.17
N LYS A 345 -14.21 -24.03 1.69
CA LYS A 345 -13.38 -24.98 0.93
C LYS A 345 -14.10 -25.50 -0.32
N ARG A 346 -15.40 -25.79 -0.23
CA ARG A 346 -16.21 -26.20 -1.40
C ARG A 346 -16.36 -25.09 -2.43
N ILE A 347 -16.53 -23.84 -2.00
CA ILE A 347 -16.55 -22.67 -2.89
C ILE A 347 -15.20 -22.53 -3.61
N GLU A 348 -14.08 -22.66 -2.89
CA GLU A 348 -12.74 -22.58 -3.48
C GLU A 348 -12.52 -23.68 -4.53
N GLN A 349 -12.92 -24.92 -4.22
CA GLN A 349 -12.86 -26.04 -5.16
C GLN A 349 -13.75 -25.83 -6.39
N PHE A 350 -14.94 -25.25 -6.20
CA PHE A 350 -15.83 -24.91 -7.31
C PHE A 350 -15.19 -23.90 -8.26
N TRP A 351 -14.60 -22.82 -7.75
CA TRP A 351 -13.90 -21.85 -8.59
C TRP A 351 -12.71 -22.46 -9.34
N LYS A 352 -11.93 -23.33 -8.67
CA LYS A 352 -10.86 -24.09 -9.33
C LYS A 352 -11.40 -25.00 -10.45
N SER A 353 -12.59 -25.59 -10.27
CA SER A 353 -13.21 -26.42 -11.32
C SER A 353 -13.68 -25.63 -12.55
N LEU A 354 -13.79 -24.30 -12.42
CA LEU A 354 -14.08 -23.37 -13.51
C LEU A 354 -12.81 -22.69 -14.05
N HIS A 355 -11.62 -23.21 -13.72
CA HIS A 355 -10.31 -22.65 -14.11
C HIS A 355 -10.02 -21.24 -13.58
N VAL A 356 -10.70 -20.81 -12.50
CA VAL A 356 -10.44 -19.49 -11.90
C VAL A 356 -9.25 -19.58 -10.94
N SER A 357 -8.19 -18.83 -11.24
CA SER A 357 -6.92 -18.83 -10.49
C SER A 357 -6.81 -17.73 -9.44
N ALA A 358 -7.52 -16.62 -9.62
CA ALA A 358 -7.58 -15.50 -8.67
C ALA A 358 -8.17 -15.93 -7.32
N ASP A 359 -8.09 -15.05 -6.31
CA ASP A 359 -8.78 -15.25 -5.03
C ASP A 359 -10.16 -14.61 -5.07
N PHE A 360 -11.13 -15.26 -4.42
CA PHE A 360 -12.53 -14.84 -4.46
C PHE A 360 -12.82 -13.89 -3.31
N ASP A 361 -13.33 -12.70 -3.60
CA ASP A 361 -13.74 -11.74 -2.59
C ASP A 361 -15.13 -12.09 -2.06
N ILE A 362 -15.19 -13.10 -1.19
CA ILE A 362 -16.44 -13.52 -0.55
C ILE A 362 -17.01 -12.43 0.38
N GLY A 363 -16.18 -11.51 0.86
CA GLY A 363 -16.61 -10.37 1.68
C GLY A 363 -17.48 -9.37 0.93
N ASN A 364 -17.39 -9.35 -0.41
CA ASN A 364 -18.12 -8.43 -1.27
C ASN A 364 -19.15 -9.11 -2.19
N ILE A 365 -19.55 -10.35 -1.88
CA ILE A 365 -20.48 -11.12 -2.73
C ILE A 365 -21.82 -10.40 -2.94
N ASP A 366 -22.32 -9.73 -1.91
CA ASP A 366 -23.61 -9.02 -1.93
C ASP A 366 -23.61 -7.75 -2.80
N SER A 367 -22.46 -7.37 -3.38
CA SER A 367 -22.39 -6.23 -4.31
C SER A 367 -23.09 -6.48 -5.65
N ASN A 368 -23.16 -7.74 -6.10
CA ASN A 368 -23.72 -8.10 -7.41
C ASN A 368 -24.27 -9.55 -7.50
N SER A 369 -24.24 -10.32 -6.40
CA SER A 369 -24.76 -11.68 -6.31
C SER A 369 -25.10 -12.03 -4.84
N SER A 370 -25.25 -13.31 -4.52
CA SER A 370 -25.44 -13.78 -3.14
C SER A 370 -24.84 -15.18 -2.94
N LEU A 371 -24.69 -15.61 -1.69
CA LEU A 371 -24.25 -16.99 -1.40
C LEU A 371 -25.27 -18.04 -1.86
N GLU A 372 -26.56 -17.75 -1.78
CA GLU A 372 -27.61 -18.63 -2.27
C GLU A 372 -27.53 -18.81 -3.79
N GLU A 373 -27.33 -17.72 -4.55
CA GLU A 373 -27.09 -17.78 -6.00
C GLU A 373 -25.87 -18.63 -6.32
N LEU A 374 -24.77 -18.44 -5.59
CA LEU A 374 -23.55 -19.22 -5.77
C LEU A 374 -23.79 -20.72 -5.48
N TYR A 375 -24.48 -21.06 -4.39
CA TYR A 375 -24.80 -22.46 -4.10
C TYR A 375 -25.75 -23.08 -5.14
N LEU A 376 -26.71 -22.31 -5.66
CA LEU A 376 -27.57 -22.76 -6.75
C LEU A 376 -26.73 -23.05 -8.00
N LEU A 377 -25.82 -22.15 -8.36
CA LEU A 377 -24.90 -22.32 -9.48
C LEU A 377 -24.02 -23.57 -9.30
N MET A 378 -23.41 -23.75 -8.13
CA MET A 378 -22.59 -24.91 -7.79
C MET A 378 -23.34 -26.25 -7.96
N LYS A 379 -24.64 -26.27 -7.62
CA LYS A 379 -25.50 -27.46 -7.79
C LYS A 379 -25.90 -27.71 -9.25
N SER A 380 -25.93 -26.66 -10.07
CA SER A 380 -26.51 -26.67 -11.41
C SER A 380 -25.48 -26.85 -12.52
N ILE A 381 -24.23 -26.40 -12.29
CA ILE A 381 -23.14 -26.41 -13.25
C ILE A 381 -22.90 -27.80 -13.87
N ASN A 382 -22.44 -27.80 -15.12
CA ASN A 382 -22.27 -29.00 -15.96
C ASN A 382 -23.58 -29.71 -16.26
N GLY A 383 -24.68 -28.94 -16.35
CA GLY A 383 -26.01 -29.43 -16.69
C GLY A 383 -26.64 -30.37 -15.66
N LYS A 384 -26.15 -30.39 -14.41
CA LYS A 384 -26.65 -31.28 -13.35
C LYS A 384 -28.10 -30.98 -12.98
N HIS A 385 -28.45 -29.71 -12.87
CA HIS A 385 -29.80 -29.25 -12.57
C HIS A 385 -30.13 -28.06 -13.47
N PRO A 386 -31.24 -28.10 -14.21
CA PRO A 386 -31.70 -26.93 -14.96
C PRO A 386 -32.12 -25.81 -14.01
N ILE A 387 -31.87 -24.57 -14.41
CA ILE A 387 -32.21 -23.36 -13.66
C ILE A 387 -32.99 -22.37 -14.51
N HIS A 388 -33.83 -21.58 -13.86
CA HIS A 388 -34.54 -20.50 -14.52
C HIS A 388 -33.60 -19.31 -14.71
N ILE A 389 -33.42 -18.88 -15.96
CA ILE A 389 -32.63 -17.70 -16.30
C ILE A 389 -33.45 -16.83 -17.26
N ASN A 390 -33.58 -15.56 -16.91
CA ASN A 390 -34.31 -14.59 -17.72
C ASN A 390 -33.45 -14.16 -18.93
N VAL A 391 -33.73 -14.75 -20.09
CA VAL A 391 -33.22 -14.40 -21.42
C VAL A 391 -34.40 -14.25 -22.38
N ASP A 392 -34.21 -13.67 -23.56
CA ASP A 392 -35.30 -13.40 -24.53
C ASP A 392 -36.07 -14.67 -24.98
N GLY A 393 -35.48 -15.87 -24.83
CA GLY A 393 -36.09 -17.15 -25.17
C GLY A 393 -36.12 -17.48 -26.66
N GLU A 394 -35.52 -16.64 -27.52
CA GLU A 394 -35.47 -16.85 -28.98
C GLU A 394 -34.51 -17.99 -29.37
N HIS A 395 -33.39 -18.12 -28.68
CA HIS A 395 -32.30 -19.03 -29.02
C HIS A 395 -32.28 -20.29 -28.14
N SER A 396 -31.76 -21.39 -28.68
CA SER A 396 -31.54 -22.64 -27.91
C SER A 396 -30.27 -22.59 -27.08
N GLY A 397 -29.38 -21.64 -27.36
CA GLY A 397 -28.15 -21.46 -26.62
C GLY A 397 -27.81 -19.99 -26.42
N TYR A 398 -27.26 -19.64 -25.26
CA TYR A 398 -26.82 -18.28 -24.94
C TYR A 398 -25.44 -18.27 -24.32
N LEU A 399 -24.66 -17.24 -24.64
CA LEU A 399 -23.47 -16.85 -23.91
C LEU A 399 -23.87 -15.91 -22.78
N PHE A 400 -23.73 -16.37 -21.54
CA PHE A 400 -24.17 -15.64 -20.37
C PHE A 400 -22.97 -15.17 -19.54
N ARG A 401 -22.70 -13.87 -19.59
CA ARG A 401 -21.69 -13.20 -18.75
C ARG A 401 -22.34 -12.83 -17.41
N LYS A 402 -21.81 -13.36 -16.31
CA LYS A 402 -22.30 -13.05 -14.96
C LYS A 402 -21.14 -12.63 -14.07
N SER A 403 -21.31 -11.47 -13.45
CA SER A 403 -20.43 -11.03 -12.37
C SER A 403 -20.87 -11.67 -11.05
N ILE A 404 -19.90 -12.21 -10.30
CA ILE A 404 -20.08 -12.79 -8.97
C ILE A 404 -18.93 -12.26 -8.11
N SER A 405 -19.24 -11.31 -7.23
CA SER A 405 -18.25 -10.51 -6.53
C SER A 405 -17.21 -9.90 -7.50
N ASN A 406 -15.92 -10.17 -7.29
CA ASN A 406 -14.80 -9.74 -8.13
C ASN A 406 -14.59 -10.57 -9.39
N TYR A 407 -15.37 -11.63 -9.63
CA TYR A 407 -15.24 -12.46 -10.83
C TYR A 407 -16.24 -12.07 -11.90
N LYS A 408 -15.81 -12.19 -13.16
CA LYS A 408 -16.69 -12.17 -14.34
C LYS A 408 -16.57 -13.52 -15.03
N ILE A 409 -17.66 -14.28 -15.04
CA ILE A 409 -17.66 -15.66 -15.54
C ILE A 409 -18.49 -15.72 -16.81
N LEU A 410 -17.96 -16.39 -17.84
CA LEU A 410 -18.69 -16.70 -19.06
C LEU A 410 -19.24 -18.13 -19.01
N PHE A 411 -20.56 -18.24 -19.03
CA PHE A 411 -21.29 -19.51 -19.08
C PHE A 411 -21.92 -19.76 -20.45
N PHE A 412 -22.12 -21.02 -20.78
CA PHE A 412 -23.02 -21.46 -21.85
C PHE A 412 -24.34 -21.93 -21.25
N LEU A 413 -25.45 -21.40 -21.76
CA LEU A 413 -26.79 -21.86 -21.44
C LEU A 413 -27.31 -22.72 -22.57
N ASP A 414 -27.82 -23.90 -22.25
CA ASP A 414 -28.45 -24.84 -23.19
C ASP A 414 -29.92 -25.03 -22.81
N ALA A 415 -30.83 -24.69 -23.70
CA ALA A 415 -32.26 -24.65 -23.42
C ALA A 415 -32.83 -26.05 -23.18
N VAL A 416 -33.49 -26.23 -22.03
CA VAL A 416 -34.32 -27.42 -21.75
C VAL A 416 -35.77 -27.14 -22.14
N ASP A 417 -36.27 -25.97 -21.76
CA ASP A 417 -37.61 -25.50 -22.10
C ASP A 417 -37.56 -23.97 -22.25
N LYS A 418 -37.59 -23.51 -23.51
CA LYS A 418 -37.49 -22.09 -23.85
C LYS A 418 -38.66 -21.28 -23.29
N GLU A 419 -39.87 -21.83 -23.37
CA GLU A 419 -41.10 -21.15 -22.93
C GLU A 419 -41.12 -20.95 -21.42
N LYS A 420 -40.49 -21.85 -20.66
CA LYS A 420 -40.33 -21.75 -19.20
C LYS A 420 -39.00 -21.14 -18.77
N SER A 421 -38.20 -20.63 -19.69
CA SER A 421 -36.88 -20.05 -19.43
C SER A 421 -35.96 -20.98 -18.63
N LEU A 422 -36.01 -22.28 -18.93
CA LEU A 422 -35.30 -23.32 -18.19
C LEU A 422 -34.07 -23.79 -18.97
N TYR A 423 -32.88 -23.63 -18.37
CA TYR A 423 -31.60 -23.88 -19.04
C TYR A 423 -30.67 -24.76 -18.22
N ARG A 424 -29.90 -25.62 -18.89
CA ARG A 424 -28.68 -26.21 -18.34
C ARG A 424 -27.55 -25.20 -18.47
N ILE A 425 -26.71 -25.12 -17.43
CA ILE A 425 -25.59 -24.19 -17.38
C ILE A 425 -24.26 -24.93 -17.39
N TYR A 426 -23.33 -24.46 -18.21
CA TYR A 426 -21.99 -25.04 -18.38
C TYR A 426 -20.93 -23.95 -18.28
N ASN A 427 -19.74 -24.31 -17.80
CA ASN A 427 -18.56 -23.50 -18.04
C ASN A 427 -18.35 -23.41 -19.56
N PHE A 428 -18.30 -22.20 -20.13
CA PHE A 428 -18.22 -22.06 -21.58
C PHE A 428 -16.98 -22.74 -22.16
N PHE A 429 -15.83 -22.61 -21.50
CA PHE A 429 -14.55 -23.15 -21.98
C PHE A 429 -14.42 -24.67 -21.84
N ASP A 430 -15.29 -25.32 -21.05
CA ASP A 430 -15.33 -26.80 -20.94
C ASP A 430 -16.42 -27.44 -21.80
N TYR A 431 -17.29 -26.63 -22.41
CA TYR A 431 -18.37 -27.14 -23.25
C TYR A 431 -17.81 -27.71 -24.55
N LYS A 432 -18.16 -28.96 -24.87
CA LYS A 432 -17.59 -29.73 -25.99
C LYS A 432 -18.36 -29.60 -27.31
N GLY A 433 -19.30 -28.67 -27.41
CA GLY A 433 -20.04 -28.43 -28.65
C GLY A 433 -19.16 -27.75 -29.70
N ILE A 434 -19.46 -27.99 -30.98
CA ILE A 434 -18.85 -27.26 -32.09
C ILE A 434 -19.63 -25.96 -32.28
N PHE A 435 -18.92 -24.83 -32.31
CA PHE A 435 -19.51 -23.51 -32.52
C PHE A 435 -19.25 -23.02 -33.94
N LYS A 436 -20.23 -22.29 -34.48
CA LYS A 436 -20.06 -21.46 -35.65
C LYS A 436 -20.02 -20.00 -35.22
N ILE A 437 -19.03 -19.26 -35.71
CA ILE A 437 -18.85 -17.85 -35.43
C ILE A 437 -19.24 -17.06 -36.68
N ALA A 438 -20.19 -16.15 -36.53
CA ALA A 438 -20.56 -15.23 -37.59
C ALA A 438 -19.54 -14.08 -37.69
N ARG A 439 -18.95 -13.92 -38.86
CA ARG A 439 -18.11 -12.76 -39.22
C ARG A 439 -18.72 -12.11 -40.46
N GLY A 440 -19.29 -10.92 -40.28
CA GLY A 440 -20.12 -10.29 -41.31
C GLY A 440 -21.35 -11.16 -41.64
N ASN A 441 -21.52 -11.50 -42.92
CA ASN A 441 -22.62 -12.35 -43.40
C ASN A 441 -22.26 -13.84 -43.51
N THR A 442 -21.07 -14.24 -43.06
CA THR A 442 -20.57 -15.62 -43.19
C THR A 442 -20.37 -16.27 -41.82
N GLU A 443 -20.72 -17.55 -41.70
CA GLU A 443 -20.53 -18.36 -40.51
C GLU A 443 -19.44 -19.40 -40.73
N HIS A 444 -18.48 -19.49 -39.80
CA HIS A 444 -17.36 -20.42 -39.88
C HIS A 444 -17.22 -21.24 -38.61
N ILE A 445 -16.83 -22.51 -38.74
CA ILE A 445 -16.42 -23.32 -37.59
C ILE A 445 -15.11 -22.74 -37.06
N SER A 446 -15.06 -22.45 -35.75
CA SER A 446 -13.83 -21.95 -35.11
C SER A 446 -13.77 -22.34 -33.64
N SER A 447 -12.62 -22.04 -33.03
CA SER A 447 -12.39 -22.14 -31.61
C SER A 447 -13.44 -21.35 -30.82
N HIS A 448 -13.79 -21.84 -29.63
CA HIS A 448 -14.70 -21.16 -28.71
C HIS A 448 -14.15 -19.77 -28.29
N TYR A 449 -12.82 -19.61 -28.31
CA TYR A 449 -12.15 -18.35 -27.98
C TYR A 449 -12.39 -17.27 -29.04
N SER A 450 -12.76 -17.64 -30.28
CA SER A 450 -13.05 -16.70 -31.35
C SER A 450 -14.30 -15.84 -31.12
N VAL A 451 -15.10 -16.13 -30.10
CA VAL A 451 -16.24 -15.28 -29.71
C VAL A 451 -15.85 -14.11 -28.80
N LEU A 452 -14.62 -14.13 -28.28
CA LEU A 452 -14.17 -13.19 -27.27
C LEU A 452 -13.70 -11.87 -27.89
N SER A 453 -14.11 -10.78 -27.25
CA SER A 453 -13.57 -9.44 -27.53
C SER A 453 -12.23 -9.22 -26.80
N PRO A 454 -11.44 -8.19 -27.17
CA PRO A 454 -10.26 -7.78 -26.39
C PRO A 454 -10.55 -7.58 -24.89
N ASP A 455 -11.75 -7.08 -24.56
CA ASP A 455 -12.16 -6.84 -23.17
C ASP A 455 -12.49 -8.14 -22.43
N ASP A 456 -13.00 -9.14 -23.13
CA ASP A 456 -13.25 -10.46 -22.52
C ASP A 456 -11.92 -11.14 -22.11
N TYR A 457 -10.84 -10.98 -22.88
CA TYR A 457 -9.50 -11.48 -22.51
C TYR A 457 -8.91 -10.81 -21.26
N ILE A 458 -9.38 -9.60 -20.93
CA ILE A 458 -8.95 -8.83 -19.75
C ILE A 458 -9.81 -9.20 -18.54
N GLU A 459 -11.13 -9.29 -18.73
CA GLU A 459 -12.09 -9.29 -17.62
C GLU A 459 -12.55 -10.69 -17.20
N LEU A 460 -12.58 -11.67 -18.10
CA LEU A 460 -13.11 -13.00 -17.78
C LEU A 460 -12.17 -13.76 -16.85
N SER A 461 -12.72 -14.23 -15.73
CA SER A 461 -11.95 -14.91 -14.69
C SER A 461 -11.80 -16.42 -14.94
N ASN A 462 -12.66 -17.02 -15.77
CA ASN A 462 -12.68 -18.45 -16.09
C ASN A 462 -12.05 -18.80 -17.45
N ILE A 463 -11.36 -17.85 -18.09
CA ILE A 463 -10.67 -18.08 -19.35
C ILE A 463 -9.39 -18.91 -19.10
N ASP A 464 -9.27 -20.04 -19.80
CA ASP A 464 -8.08 -20.88 -19.76
C ASP A 464 -7.24 -20.66 -21.03
N LEU A 465 -6.39 -19.63 -21.03
CA LEU A 465 -5.58 -19.29 -22.20
C LEU A 465 -4.63 -20.42 -22.62
N SER A 466 -4.23 -21.29 -21.69
CA SER A 466 -3.30 -22.40 -21.96
C SER A 466 -3.86 -23.44 -22.95
N LYS A 467 -5.19 -23.52 -23.08
CA LYS A 467 -5.88 -24.42 -24.03
C LYS A 467 -6.22 -23.76 -25.37
N MET A 468 -6.04 -22.45 -25.49
CA MET A 468 -6.50 -21.70 -26.66
C MET A 468 -5.83 -22.18 -27.95
N LEU A 469 -4.50 -22.33 -27.99
CA LEU A 469 -3.82 -22.84 -29.19
C LEU A 469 -4.31 -24.24 -29.58
N GLN A 470 -4.43 -25.15 -28.61
CA GLN A 470 -4.87 -26.52 -28.87
C GLN A 470 -6.29 -26.55 -29.44
N SER A 471 -7.17 -25.65 -28.97
CA SER A 471 -8.56 -25.58 -29.47
C SER A 471 -8.66 -25.26 -30.97
N TYR A 472 -7.72 -24.50 -31.55
CA TYR A 472 -7.66 -24.30 -33.01
C TYR A 472 -7.14 -25.55 -33.71
N LYS A 473 -6.08 -26.17 -33.15
CA LYS A 473 -5.46 -27.38 -33.73
C LYS A 473 -6.44 -28.54 -33.84
N ASP A 474 -7.29 -28.71 -32.83
CA ASP A 474 -8.31 -29.76 -32.80
C ASP A 474 -9.37 -29.59 -33.91
N LEU A 475 -9.54 -28.37 -34.45
CA LEU A 475 -10.55 -28.05 -35.46
C LEU A 475 -10.01 -27.98 -36.89
N ILE A 476 -8.69 -28.15 -37.11
CA ILE A 476 -8.07 -28.05 -38.45
C ILE A 476 -8.75 -28.98 -39.47
N SER A 477 -9.17 -30.18 -39.05
CA SER A 477 -9.81 -31.15 -39.94
C SER A 477 -11.27 -30.82 -40.31
N LEU A 478 -11.86 -29.81 -39.68
CA LEU A 478 -13.30 -29.53 -39.74
C LEU A 478 -13.64 -28.18 -40.38
N GLY A 479 -12.67 -27.29 -40.62
CA GLY A 479 -12.95 -25.93 -41.10
C GLY A 479 -11.89 -25.41 -42.07
N ASP A 480 -12.35 -24.74 -43.12
CA ASP A 480 -11.50 -24.17 -44.16
C ASP A 480 -10.81 -22.86 -43.73
N ASP A 481 -11.26 -22.23 -42.63
CA ASP A 481 -10.87 -20.87 -42.22
C ASP A 481 -10.35 -20.73 -40.76
N ILE A 482 -9.81 -21.83 -40.22
CA ILE A 482 -9.26 -21.85 -38.85
C ILE A 482 -8.04 -20.92 -38.69
N PHE A 483 -7.22 -20.81 -39.74
CA PHE A 483 -5.99 -20.02 -39.70
C PHE A 483 -6.26 -18.51 -39.69
N GLU A 484 -7.21 -17.99 -40.48
CA GLU A 484 -7.60 -16.58 -40.39
C GLU A 484 -8.31 -16.29 -39.08
N SER A 485 -9.11 -17.24 -38.58
CA SER A 485 -9.76 -17.12 -37.28
C SER A 485 -8.74 -16.96 -36.15
N ALA A 486 -7.76 -17.85 -36.07
CA ALA A 486 -6.66 -17.77 -35.12
C ALA A 486 -5.81 -16.50 -35.29
N ASN A 487 -5.58 -16.05 -36.53
CA ASN A 487 -4.85 -14.81 -36.79
C ASN A 487 -5.60 -13.58 -36.27
N PHE A 488 -6.92 -13.52 -36.44
CA PHE A 488 -7.74 -12.43 -35.90
C PHE A 488 -7.72 -12.43 -34.37
N ASP A 489 -7.85 -13.60 -33.74
CA ASP A 489 -7.87 -13.72 -32.29
C ASP A 489 -6.49 -13.44 -31.67
N LEU A 490 -5.40 -13.75 -32.38
CA LEU A 490 -4.05 -13.28 -32.07
C LEU A 490 -3.99 -11.75 -31.99
N LEU A 491 -4.57 -11.04 -32.97
CA LEU A 491 -4.61 -9.58 -32.93
C LEU A 491 -5.44 -9.07 -31.74
N ASN A 492 -6.57 -9.73 -31.42
CA ASN A 492 -7.37 -9.37 -30.24
C ASN A 492 -6.61 -9.59 -28.92
N LEU A 493 -5.83 -10.66 -28.80
CA LEU A 493 -4.95 -10.88 -27.63
C LEU A 493 -3.91 -9.77 -27.50
N LEU A 494 -3.30 -9.33 -28.61
CA LEU A 494 -2.34 -8.22 -28.58
C LEU A 494 -3.00 -6.89 -28.19
N LEU A 495 -4.20 -6.61 -28.69
CA LEU A 495 -4.98 -5.44 -28.26
C LEU A 495 -5.33 -5.50 -26.78
N ALA A 496 -5.73 -6.68 -26.27
CA ALA A 496 -6.01 -6.91 -24.86
C ALA A 496 -4.77 -6.66 -23.99
N TYR A 497 -3.62 -7.24 -24.38
CA TYR A 497 -2.34 -7.03 -23.70
C TYR A 497 -1.95 -5.55 -23.67
N ASP A 498 -2.16 -4.85 -24.79
CA ASP A 498 -1.82 -3.44 -24.89
C ASP A 498 -2.73 -2.52 -24.10
N LYS A 499 -4.01 -2.88 -23.94
CA LYS A 499 -5.02 -2.16 -23.15
C LYS A 499 -4.90 -2.43 -21.64
N HIS A 500 -4.39 -3.60 -21.25
CA HIS A 500 -4.26 -3.97 -19.84
C HIS A 500 -3.14 -3.19 -19.14
N ASN A 501 -3.44 -2.55 -18.01
CA ASN A 501 -2.48 -1.72 -17.27
C ASN A 501 -1.25 -2.50 -16.79
N ASP A 502 -1.46 -3.73 -16.33
CA ASP A 502 -0.38 -4.59 -15.81
C ASP A 502 0.35 -5.42 -16.88
N HIS A 503 -0.06 -5.36 -18.16
CA HIS A 503 0.56 -6.11 -19.25
C HIS A 503 0.81 -7.61 -18.92
N PRO A 504 -0.26 -8.40 -18.70
CA PRO A 504 -0.15 -9.76 -18.20
C PRO A 504 0.60 -10.68 -19.18
N ILE A 505 1.61 -11.36 -18.66
CA ILE A 505 2.53 -12.17 -19.45
C ILE A 505 1.83 -13.37 -20.10
N GLU A 506 0.77 -13.90 -19.49
CA GLU A 506 -0.01 -15.02 -20.01
C GLU A 506 -0.68 -14.68 -21.34
N ILE A 507 -1.22 -13.46 -21.49
CA ILE A 507 -1.84 -13.00 -22.74
C ILE A 507 -0.78 -12.90 -23.85
N LEU A 508 0.36 -12.27 -23.56
CA LEU A 508 1.44 -12.11 -24.55
C LEU A 508 2.05 -13.46 -24.96
N ASN A 509 2.25 -14.38 -24.00
CA ASN A 509 2.77 -15.71 -24.29
C ASN A 509 1.78 -16.49 -25.17
N THR A 510 0.49 -16.44 -24.88
CA THR A 510 -0.54 -17.10 -25.71
C THR A 510 -0.56 -16.53 -27.13
N ALA A 511 -0.50 -15.21 -27.27
CA ALA A 511 -0.37 -14.55 -28.57
C ALA A 511 0.88 -15.02 -29.32
N LYS A 512 2.04 -15.05 -28.65
CA LYS A 512 3.31 -15.49 -29.24
C LYS A 512 3.26 -16.96 -29.68
N GLU A 513 2.66 -17.84 -28.88
CA GLU A 513 2.48 -19.26 -29.22
C GLU A 513 1.62 -19.45 -30.47
N ILE A 514 0.49 -18.74 -30.56
CA ILE A 514 -0.38 -18.76 -31.74
C ILE A 514 0.35 -18.19 -32.96
N ALA A 515 1.03 -17.05 -32.81
CA ALA A 515 1.78 -16.43 -33.90
C ALA A 515 2.91 -17.34 -34.42
N TYR A 516 3.63 -18.01 -33.52
CA TYR A 516 4.66 -18.97 -33.88
C TYR A 516 4.08 -20.18 -34.59
N TRP A 517 2.95 -20.72 -34.12
CA TRP A 517 2.25 -21.80 -34.80
C TRP A 517 1.85 -21.39 -36.22
N LEU A 518 1.17 -20.25 -36.38
CA LEU A 518 0.75 -19.73 -37.69
C LEU A 518 1.93 -19.51 -38.65
N LEU A 519 3.09 -19.07 -38.14
CA LEU A 519 4.29 -18.85 -38.94
C LEU A 519 4.87 -20.14 -39.54
N ASN A 520 4.76 -21.26 -38.83
CA ASN A 520 5.34 -22.54 -39.25
C ASN A 520 4.38 -23.42 -40.06
N GLU A 521 3.09 -23.07 -40.11
CA GLU A 521 2.09 -23.83 -40.86
C GLU A 521 2.07 -23.46 -42.35
N SER A 522 1.98 -24.50 -43.20
CA SER A 522 2.00 -24.37 -44.66
C SER A 522 0.66 -24.00 -45.28
N ALA A 523 -0.32 -23.56 -44.47
CA ALA A 523 -1.63 -23.16 -44.96
C ALA A 523 -1.53 -21.94 -45.89
N GLU A 524 -2.05 -22.07 -47.12
CA GLU A 524 -2.03 -21.05 -48.18
C GLU A 524 -2.96 -19.87 -47.88
N ASN A 525 -3.94 -20.04 -46.99
CA ASN A 525 -5.01 -19.08 -46.72
C ASN A 525 -4.55 -17.81 -45.97
N LEU A 526 -3.30 -17.75 -45.50
CA LEU A 526 -2.76 -16.56 -44.83
C LEU A 526 -1.39 -16.17 -45.42
N HIS A 527 -1.30 -14.94 -45.94
CA HIS A 527 -0.09 -14.42 -46.55
C HIS A 527 1.13 -14.50 -45.62
N VAL A 528 2.27 -14.91 -46.17
CA VAL A 528 3.51 -15.13 -45.42
C VAL A 528 4.00 -13.86 -44.72
N GLU A 529 3.83 -12.70 -45.35
CA GLU A 529 4.23 -11.43 -44.76
C GLU A 529 3.39 -11.08 -43.52
N ILE A 530 2.09 -11.41 -43.53
CA ILE A 530 1.21 -11.21 -42.36
C ILE A 530 1.65 -12.10 -41.20
N LYS A 531 1.94 -13.39 -41.48
CA LYS A 531 2.47 -14.34 -40.49
C LYS A 531 3.75 -13.80 -39.83
N ILE A 532 4.69 -13.30 -40.64
CA ILE A 532 5.96 -12.73 -40.16
C ILE A 532 5.71 -11.46 -39.33
N LEU A 533 4.91 -10.51 -39.84
CA LEU A 533 4.60 -9.27 -39.13
C LEU A 533 3.96 -9.54 -37.76
N ASN A 534 3.01 -10.47 -37.70
CA ASN A 534 2.29 -10.81 -36.48
C ASN A 534 3.18 -11.48 -35.44
N TYR A 535 4.08 -12.37 -35.86
CA TYR A 535 5.09 -12.92 -34.96
C TYR A 535 6.08 -11.86 -34.48
N LEU A 536 6.62 -11.03 -35.37
CA LEU A 536 7.62 -10.02 -34.98
C LEU A 536 7.03 -8.91 -34.09
N GLN A 537 5.77 -8.51 -34.28
CA GLN A 537 5.14 -7.56 -33.37
C GLN A 537 4.89 -8.15 -31.97
N THR A 538 4.72 -9.48 -31.83
CA THR A 538 4.65 -10.11 -30.50
C THR A 538 6.02 -10.02 -29.80
N LEU A 539 7.10 -10.31 -30.51
CA LEU A 539 8.46 -10.23 -29.97
C LEU A 539 8.86 -8.80 -29.61
N LYS A 540 8.44 -7.82 -30.41
CA LYS A 540 8.71 -6.41 -30.16
C LYS A 540 8.08 -5.89 -28.85
N ARG A 541 7.00 -6.52 -28.36
CA ARG A 541 6.39 -6.21 -27.05
C ARG A 541 7.18 -6.79 -25.88
N GLU A 542 7.93 -7.85 -26.11
CA GLU A 542 8.74 -8.54 -25.10
C GLU A 542 10.17 -7.96 -25.03
N ARG A 543 10.75 -7.63 -26.19
CA ARG A 543 12.14 -7.17 -26.32
C ARG A 543 12.39 -6.41 -27.61
N VAL A 544 13.58 -5.81 -27.73
CA VAL A 544 14.08 -5.27 -29.00
C VAL A 544 14.30 -6.41 -30.01
N LEU A 545 13.97 -6.14 -31.27
CA LEU A 545 14.18 -7.09 -32.38
C LEU A 545 15.67 -7.21 -32.73
N THR A 546 16.08 -8.42 -33.10
CA THR A 546 17.44 -8.76 -33.53
C THR A 546 17.72 -8.32 -34.96
N ALA A 547 19.00 -8.35 -35.37
CA ALA A 547 19.40 -8.01 -36.74
C ALA A 547 18.74 -8.92 -37.80
N GLU A 548 18.64 -10.23 -37.55
CA GLU A 548 17.96 -11.18 -38.46
C GLU A 548 16.45 -10.92 -38.53
N GLU A 549 15.82 -10.53 -37.43
CA GLU A 549 14.40 -10.18 -37.41
C GLU A 549 14.14 -8.87 -38.17
N ASN A 550 15.00 -7.86 -38.00
CA ASN A 550 14.93 -6.62 -38.78
C ASN A 550 15.18 -6.85 -40.27
N ARG A 551 16.08 -7.77 -40.63
CA ARG A 551 16.33 -8.14 -42.04
C ARG A 551 15.04 -8.63 -42.73
N LYS A 552 14.26 -9.48 -42.06
CA LYS A 552 12.96 -9.94 -42.57
C LYS A 552 11.96 -8.80 -42.77
N LEU A 553 11.98 -7.78 -41.89
CA LEU A 553 11.12 -6.61 -42.04
C LEU A 553 11.54 -5.74 -43.23
N TYR A 554 12.85 -5.57 -43.48
CA TYR A 554 13.35 -4.87 -44.67
C TYR A 554 12.94 -5.59 -45.95
N GLU A 555 13.06 -6.92 -46.00
CA GLU A 555 12.60 -7.73 -47.14
C GLU A 555 11.10 -7.49 -47.45
N ILE A 556 10.26 -7.43 -46.43
CA ILE A 556 8.83 -7.11 -46.57
C ILE A 556 8.60 -5.65 -47.04
N ALA A 557 9.34 -4.70 -46.46
CA ALA A 557 9.20 -3.29 -46.77
C ALA A 557 9.58 -2.96 -48.23
N GLU A 558 10.58 -3.68 -48.78
CA GLU A 558 11.11 -3.48 -50.14
C GLU A 558 10.43 -4.37 -51.20
N ASN A 559 9.68 -5.40 -50.81
CA ASN A 559 9.01 -6.30 -51.76
C ASN A 559 7.94 -5.59 -52.59
N GLU A 560 8.17 -5.42 -53.89
CA GLU A 560 7.25 -4.74 -54.80
C GLU A 560 5.84 -5.36 -54.81
N ASN A 561 5.72 -6.67 -54.60
CA ASN A 561 4.46 -7.41 -54.63
C ASN A 561 3.65 -7.32 -53.32
N SER A 562 4.24 -6.83 -52.22
CA SER A 562 3.52 -6.70 -50.94
C SER A 562 2.59 -5.49 -50.95
N SER A 563 1.43 -5.62 -50.31
CA SER A 563 0.45 -4.53 -50.19
C SER A 563 1.01 -3.34 -49.40
N LEU A 564 0.46 -2.15 -49.65
CA LEU A 564 0.91 -0.93 -48.96
C LEU A 564 0.71 -1.03 -47.43
N LEU A 565 -0.36 -1.69 -46.97
CA LEU A 565 -0.61 -1.95 -45.55
C LEU A 565 0.48 -2.84 -44.92
N VAL A 566 0.93 -3.86 -45.63
CA VAL A 566 1.99 -4.78 -45.17
C VAL A 566 3.33 -4.05 -45.11
N LYS A 567 3.68 -3.27 -46.14
CA LYS A 567 4.89 -2.42 -46.15
C LYS A 567 4.89 -1.40 -45.02
N LEU A 568 3.75 -0.77 -44.79
CA LEU A 568 3.54 0.17 -43.70
C LEU A 568 3.78 -0.50 -42.34
N GLY A 569 3.19 -1.67 -42.10
CA GLY A 569 3.40 -2.44 -40.88
C GLY A 569 4.87 -2.78 -40.63
N ALA A 570 5.60 -3.18 -41.68
CA ALA A 570 7.03 -3.47 -41.58
C ALA A 570 7.84 -2.22 -41.19
N ASN A 571 7.58 -1.08 -41.82
CA ASN A 571 8.27 0.18 -41.49
C ASN A 571 7.95 0.70 -40.09
N VAL A 572 6.74 0.46 -39.57
CA VAL A 572 6.37 0.78 -38.18
C VAL A 572 7.17 -0.06 -37.19
N LEU A 573 7.34 -1.35 -37.45
CA LEU A 573 8.17 -2.22 -36.60
C LEU A 573 9.67 -1.89 -36.71
N LEU A 574 10.14 -1.40 -37.84
CA LEU A 574 11.51 -0.90 -38.05
C LEU A 574 11.76 0.50 -37.45
N GLU A 575 10.71 1.21 -37.01
CA GLU A 575 10.80 2.61 -36.55
C GLU A 575 11.20 3.60 -37.66
N ASN A 576 10.95 3.23 -38.92
CA ASN A 576 11.15 4.08 -40.10
C ASN A 576 10.00 5.07 -40.27
N TYR A 577 9.75 5.92 -39.27
CA TYR A 577 8.55 6.75 -39.17
C TYR A 577 8.35 7.72 -40.34
N ILE A 578 9.43 8.17 -40.98
CA ILE A 578 9.36 9.04 -42.17
C ILE A 578 8.70 8.29 -43.33
N VAL A 579 9.18 7.07 -43.62
CA VAL A 579 8.63 6.23 -44.69
C VAL A 579 7.22 5.77 -44.34
N ALA A 580 7.01 5.34 -43.09
CA ALA A 580 5.70 4.94 -42.61
C ALA A 580 4.66 6.04 -42.81
N ARG A 581 4.96 7.30 -42.48
CA ARG A 581 4.03 8.43 -42.68
C ARG A 581 3.66 8.64 -44.14
N ILE A 582 4.64 8.60 -45.04
CA ILE A 582 4.39 8.73 -46.49
C ILE A 582 3.46 7.61 -46.97
N GLN A 583 3.74 6.37 -46.56
CA GLN A 583 2.91 5.20 -46.91
C GLN A 583 1.50 5.29 -46.32
N PHE A 584 1.35 5.81 -45.10
CA PHE A 584 0.04 5.99 -44.45
C PHE A 584 -0.81 7.05 -45.17
N GLU A 585 -0.22 8.16 -45.60
CA GLU A 585 -0.91 9.22 -46.36
C GLU A 585 -1.38 8.76 -47.75
N GLN A 586 -0.73 7.72 -48.31
CA GLN A 586 -1.13 7.11 -49.58
C GLN A 586 -2.31 6.13 -49.45
N LEU A 587 -2.64 5.69 -48.23
CA LEU A 587 -3.79 4.81 -48.00
C LEU A 587 -5.13 5.55 -48.19
N SER A 588 -6.15 4.81 -48.61
CA SER A 588 -7.52 5.31 -48.58
C SER A 588 -7.95 5.63 -47.14
N LEU A 589 -8.92 6.52 -46.95
CA LEU A 589 -9.43 6.83 -45.60
C LEU A 589 -9.93 5.57 -44.88
N GLN A 590 -10.52 4.61 -45.62
CA GLN A 590 -10.96 3.34 -45.08
C GLN A 590 -9.78 2.48 -44.61
N ASP A 591 -8.73 2.37 -45.41
CA ASP A 591 -7.53 1.60 -45.04
C ASP A 591 -6.75 2.24 -43.89
N GLN A 592 -6.78 3.57 -43.77
CA GLN A 592 -6.21 4.27 -42.61
C GLN A 592 -6.94 3.90 -41.31
N GLU A 593 -8.28 3.86 -41.33
CA GLU A 593 -9.07 3.42 -40.18
C GLU A 593 -8.83 1.94 -39.85
N ILE A 594 -8.76 1.07 -40.86
CA ILE A 594 -8.42 -0.34 -40.68
C ILE A 594 -7.03 -0.47 -40.05
N PHE A 595 -6.03 0.25 -40.55
CA PHE A 595 -4.66 0.18 -40.01
C PHE A 595 -4.59 0.64 -38.55
N ARG A 596 -5.30 1.72 -38.18
CA ARG A 596 -5.39 2.20 -36.79
C ARG A 596 -6.02 1.18 -35.85
N SER A 597 -6.90 0.31 -36.36
CA SER A 597 -7.52 -0.75 -35.55
C SER A 597 -6.56 -1.90 -35.22
N PHE A 598 -5.46 -2.05 -35.97
CA PHE A 598 -4.51 -3.14 -35.73
C PHE A 598 -3.58 -2.85 -34.56
N PRO A 599 -3.25 -3.87 -33.72
CA PRO A 599 -2.36 -3.70 -32.58
C PRO A 599 -0.95 -3.22 -32.95
N ILE A 600 -0.49 -3.44 -34.18
CA ILE A 600 0.81 -2.93 -34.65
C ILE A 600 0.90 -1.40 -34.60
N TYR A 601 -0.24 -0.70 -34.65
CA TYR A 601 -0.32 0.76 -34.59
C TYR A 601 0.20 1.34 -33.27
N LYS A 602 0.24 0.56 -32.18
CA LYS A 602 0.85 0.97 -30.90
C LYS A 602 2.30 1.44 -31.03
N PHE A 603 3.04 0.93 -32.01
CA PHE A 603 4.43 1.30 -32.24
C PHE A 603 4.60 2.59 -33.05
N TRP A 604 3.50 3.15 -33.55
CA TRP A 604 3.47 4.46 -34.17
C TRP A 604 3.73 5.54 -33.09
N LYS A 605 4.70 6.42 -33.34
CA LYS A 605 5.08 7.52 -32.44
C LYS A 605 4.90 8.87 -33.10
#